data_AF-A0A843V1G7-F1
#
_entry.id   AF-A0A843V1G7-F1
#
_cell.length_a   1.000
_cell.length_b   1.000
_cell.length_c   1.000
_cell.angle_alpha   90.00
_cell.angle_beta   90.00
_cell.angle_gamma   90.00
#
_symmetry.space_group_name_H-M   'P 1'
#
loop_
_entity.id
_entity.type
_entity.pdbx_description
1 polymer ?
#
loop_
_entity_poly.entity_id
_entity_poly.type
_entity_poly.pdbx_seq_one_letter_code
_entity_poly.pdbx_strand_id
1 'polypeptide(L)'
;MANPPPLYKEDPSSLVPTKHPRKSREKTQRKRQETSAKHIAPVERLLSSEQKTTDYRSPDDGNAPDHRPTTTCINGGLRLKRDITEYGEFVRSFNAPSVDEKFELLGIVANVFIVAPESLASLFEGNPSIRKDALRFIQLREDFKSAKISSRLNAIMAES
;
A
#
# COMPACT_ATOMS: atom_id res chain seq x y z
N MET A 1 12.27 -73.69 -28.70
CA MET A 1 13.06 -72.48 -28.35
C MET A 1 12.58 -71.35 -29.25
N ALA A 2 11.82 -70.40 -28.72
CA ALA A 2 11.31 -69.25 -29.48
C ALA A 2 12.16 -68.01 -29.12
N ASN A 3 12.62 -67.29 -30.14
CA ASN A 3 13.40 -66.06 -29.98
C ASN A 3 12.47 -64.93 -29.48
N PRO A 4 12.89 -64.10 -28.50
CA PRO A 4 12.08 -62.96 -28.07
C PRO A 4 12.04 -61.87 -29.16
N PRO A 5 10.93 -61.12 -29.29
CA PRO A 5 10.83 -60.04 -30.28
C PRO A 5 11.77 -58.88 -29.90
N PRO A 6 12.30 -58.14 -30.90
CA PRO A 6 13.22 -57.05 -30.62
C PRO A 6 12.48 -55.90 -29.93
N LEU A 7 13.07 -55.38 -28.85
CA LEU A 7 12.64 -54.15 -28.18
C LEU A 7 12.69 -52.99 -29.18
N TYR A 8 11.53 -52.43 -29.49
CA TYR A 8 11.43 -51.21 -30.29
C TYR A 8 12.21 -50.09 -29.59
N LYS A 9 13.18 -49.50 -30.30
CA LYS A 9 13.85 -48.29 -29.86
C LYS A 9 12.86 -47.13 -30.05
N GLU A 10 12.45 -46.51 -28.96
CA GLU A 10 11.71 -45.25 -29.00
C GLU A 10 12.53 -44.22 -29.78
N ASP A 11 12.00 -43.75 -30.91
CA ASP A 11 12.62 -42.71 -31.71
C ASP A 11 12.67 -41.40 -30.89
N PRO A 12 13.85 -40.83 -30.60
CA PRO A 12 13.97 -39.57 -29.87
C PRO A 12 13.43 -38.36 -30.65
N SER A 13 12.93 -38.56 -31.87
CA SER A 13 12.32 -37.54 -32.72
C SER A 13 10.84 -37.27 -32.46
N SER A 14 10.18 -37.97 -31.52
CA SER A 14 8.76 -37.75 -31.19
C SER A 14 8.49 -36.59 -30.20
N LEU A 15 9.54 -36.00 -29.61
CA LEU A 15 9.44 -34.80 -28.79
C LEU A 15 9.30 -33.56 -29.68
N VAL A 16 8.10 -33.34 -30.22
CA VAL A 16 7.73 -32.07 -30.84
C VAL A 16 7.80 -31.01 -29.74
N PRO A 17 8.65 -29.96 -29.85
CA PRO A 17 8.62 -28.86 -28.91
C PRO A 17 7.30 -28.13 -29.13
N THR A 18 6.34 -28.30 -28.23
CA THR A 18 5.16 -27.44 -28.19
C THR A 18 5.63 -26.02 -27.95
N LYS A 19 5.71 -25.22 -29.02
CA LYS A 19 6.00 -23.79 -28.96
C LYS A 19 4.89 -23.11 -28.16
N HIS A 20 5.07 -23.03 -26.84
CA HIS A 20 4.19 -22.22 -25.99
C HIS A 20 4.25 -20.75 -26.47
N PRO A 21 3.11 -20.07 -26.64
CA PRO A 21 3.05 -18.76 -27.28
C PRO A 21 3.43 -17.64 -26.30
N ARG A 22 4.68 -17.64 -25.81
CA ARG A 22 5.19 -16.63 -24.87
C ARG A 22 5.09 -15.21 -25.43
N LYS A 23 5.39 -15.00 -26.72
CA LYS A 23 5.31 -13.68 -27.39
C LYS A 23 3.87 -13.15 -27.50
N SER A 24 2.87 -14.03 -27.62
CA SER A 24 1.46 -13.63 -27.69
C SER A 24 0.95 -13.19 -26.32
N ARG A 25 1.25 -13.97 -25.27
CA ARG A 25 0.92 -13.63 -23.88
C ARG A 25 1.54 -12.30 -23.44
N GLU A 26 2.80 -12.05 -23.82
CA GLU A 26 3.48 -10.80 -23.50
C GLU A 26 2.85 -9.58 -24.20
N LYS A 27 2.47 -9.70 -25.49
CA LYS A 27 1.74 -8.64 -26.20
C LYS A 27 0.40 -8.33 -25.53
N THR A 28 -0.35 -9.34 -25.13
CA THR A 28 -1.62 -9.16 -24.42
C THR A 28 -1.42 -8.50 -23.06
N GLN A 29 -0.41 -8.92 -22.29
CA GLN A 29 -0.10 -8.32 -20.98
C GLN A 29 0.33 -6.85 -21.11
N ARG A 30 1.18 -6.52 -22.08
CA ARG A 30 1.55 -5.13 -22.39
C ARG A 30 0.34 -4.30 -22.75
N LYS A 31 -0.57 -4.84 -23.58
CA LYS A 31 -1.78 -4.10 -23.95
C LYS A 31 -2.68 -3.82 -22.74
N ARG A 32 -2.82 -4.79 -21.83
CA ARG A 32 -3.56 -4.62 -20.56
C ARG A 32 -2.93 -3.57 -19.66
N GLN A 33 -1.59 -3.54 -19.54
CA GLN A 33 -0.87 -2.52 -18.78
C GLN A 33 -1.02 -1.13 -19.40
N GLU A 34 -0.96 -1.03 -20.73
CA GLU A 34 -1.19 0.25 -21.43
C GLU A 34 -2.61 0.76 -21.19
N THR A 35 -3.61 -0.14 -21.23
CA THR A 35 -5.00 0.24 -20.93
C THR A 35 -5.20 0.64 -19.48
N SER A 36 -4.56 -0.02 -18.50
CA SER A 36 -4.67 0.40 -17.10
C SER A 36 -4.02 1.76 -16.88
N ALA A 37 -2.84 2.00 -17.47
CA ALA A 37 -2.15 3.28 -17.36
C ALA A 37 -2.99 4.47 -17.89
N LYS A 38 -3.78 4.26 -18.95
CA LYS A 38 -4.69 5.28 -19.48
C LYS A 38 -5.78 5.72 -18.50
N HIS A 39 -6.15 4.86 -17.54
CA HIS A 39 -7.14 5.18 -16.51
C HIS A 39 -6.48 5.67 -15.22
N ILE A 40 -5.29 5.18 -14.87
CA ILE A 40 -4.57 5.60 -13.66
C ILE A 40 -3.93 6.98 -13.81
N ALA A 41 -3.32 7.30 -14.96
CA ALA A 41 -2.62 8.58 -15.15
C ALA A 41 -3.54 9.82 -15.00
N PRO A 42 -4.80 9.80 -15.49
CA PRO A 42 -5.75 10.88 -15.18
C PRO A 42 -6.05 11.04 -13.70
N VAL A 43 -6.18 9.92 -12.95
CA VAL A 43 -6.43 9.95 -11.50
C VAL A 43 -5.25 10.60 -10.78
N GLU A 44 -4.02 10.19 -11.08
CA GLU A 44 -2.81 10.80 -10.49
C GLU A 44 -2.70 12.29 -10.80
N ARG A 45 -3.02 12.70 -12.03
CA ARG A 45 -3.05 14.11 -12.42
C ARG A 45 -4.10 14.90 -11.63
N LEU A 46 -5.31 14.35 -11.48
CA LEU A 46 -6.40 14.99 -10.76
C LEU A 46 -6.04 15.19 -9.29
N LEU A 47 -5.55 14.14 -8.63
CA LEU A 47 -5.09 14.22 -7.24
C LEU A 47 -3.98 15.28 -7.10
N SER A 48 -3.04 15.32 -8.04
CA SER A 48 -1.95 16.32 -8.03
C SER A 48 -2.45 17.76 -8.21
N SER A 49 -3.53 17.98 -8.95
CA SER A 49 -4.08 19.32 -9.19
C SER A 49 -5.04 19.79 -8.10
N GLU A 50 -5.83 18.87 -7.53
CA GLU A 50 -6.94 19.20 -6.64
C GLU A 50 -6.58 19.05 -5.17
N GLN A 51 -5.75 18.05 -4.80
CA GLN A 51 -5.33 17.87 -3.41
C GLN A 51 -4.08 18.69 -3.12
N LYS A 52 -4.20 19.65 -2.21
CA LYS A 52 -3.10 20.51 -1.76
C LYS A 52 -2.60 20.03 -0.40
N THR A 53 -1.33 20.27 -0.10
CA THR A 53 -0.76 19.98 1.23
C THR A 53 -1.53 20.68 2.36
N THR A 54 -2.09 21.85 2.06
CA THR A 54 -2.90 22.63 3.01
C THR A 54 -4.23 21.96 3.34
N ASP A 55 -4.74 21.04 2.52
CA ASP A 55 -6.01 20.37 2.79
C ASP A 55 -5.97 19.50 4.05
N TYR A 56 -4.80 18.96 4.37
CA TYR A 56 -4.58 18.10 5.52
C TYR A 56 -3.85 18.81 6.66
N ARG A 57 -3.64 20.13 6.54
CA ARG A 57 -3.05 20.96 7.58
C ARG A 57 -4.15 21.79 8.24
N SER A 58 -4.21 21.81 9.58
CA SER A 58 -5.16 22.69 10.25
C SER A 58 -4.83 24.16 9.93
N PRO A 59 -5.82 25.04 9.72
CA PRO A 59 -5.58 26.47 9.69
C PRO A 59 -4.97 26.86 11.04
N ASP A 60 -3.83 27.54 11.01
CA ASP A 60 -3.20 28.11 12.21
C ASP A 60 -4.18 29.12 12.83
N ASP A 61 -4.95 28.74 13.85
CA ASP A 61 -5.61 29.70 14.75
C ASP A 61 -4.50 30.37 15.55
N GLY A 62 -4.08 31.56 15.11
CA GLY A 62 -2.89 32.27 15.57
C GLY A 62 -2.91 32.77 17.02
N ASN A 63 -3.24 31.93 18.01
CA ASN A 63 -3.08 32.27 19.41
C ASN A 63 -2.91 31.04 20.34
N ALA A 64 -1.67 30.80 20.77
CA ALA A 64 -1.21 30.54 22.15
C ALA A 64 -0.16 29.41 22.27
N PRO A 65 0.92 29.64 23.05
CA PRO A 65 1.92 28.63 23.37
C PRO A 65 1.48 27.86 24.61
N ASP A 66 0.83 26.70 24.44
CA ASP A 66 0.83 25.68 25.49
C ASP A 66 0.41 24.31 24.94
N HIS A 67 1.35 23.36 24.96
CA HIS A 67 1.15 21.91 25.05
C HIS A 67 0.05 21.18 24.26
N ARG A 68 -0.40 21.64 23.07
CA ARG A 68 -1.35 20.86 22.24
C ARG A 68 -0.80 20.33 20.90
N PRO A 69 0.23 19.46 20.90
CA PRO A 69 0.76 18.84 19.67
C PRO A 69 -0.23 17.91 18.94
N THR A 70 -1.35 17.52 19.57
CA THR A 70 -2.23 16.48 19.03
C THR A 70 -3.41 16.99 18.22
N THR A 71 -3.89 18.23 18.40
CA THR A 71 -5.19 18.61 17.79
C THR A 71 -5.08 18.96 16.31
N THR A 72 -3.98 19.57 15.88
CA THR A 72 -3.76 19.96 14.49
C THR A 72 -3.48 18.74 13.59
N CYS A 73 -2.69 17.78 14.09
CA CYS A 73 -2.41 16.52 13.38
C CYS A 73 -3.65 15.61 13.30
N ILE A 74 -4.49 15.58 14.35
CA ILE A 74 -5.72 14.79 14.36
C ILE A 74 -6.71 15.28 13.30
N ASN A 75 -6.90 16.59 13.11
CA ASN A 75 -7.84 17.10 12.12
C ASN A 75 -7.46 16.68 10.68
N GLY A 76 -6.18 16.81 10.33
CA GLY A 76 -5.64 16.35 9.05
C GLY A 76 -5.75 14.83 8.88
N GLY A 77 -5.41 14.08 9.93
CA GLY A 77 -5.52 12.62 9.96
C GLY A 77 -6.97 12.14 9.81
N LEU A 78 -7.94 12.81 10.43
CA LEU A 78 -9.37 12.48 10.32
C LEU A 78 -9.91 12.77 8.91
N ARG A 79 -9.49 13.87 8.28
CA ARG A 79 -9.84 14.15 6.89
C ARG A 79 -9.28 13.06 5.95
N LEU A 80 -8.02 12.69 6.13
CA LEU A 80 -7.41 11.57 5.39
C LEU A 80 -8.18 10.26 5.59
N LYS A 81 -8.59 9.95 6.83
CA LYS A 81 -9.34 8.73 7.14
C LYS A 81 -10.72 8.71 6.48
N ARG A 82 -11.38 9.87 6.38
CA ARG A 82 -12.62 10.02 5.62
C ARG A 82 -12.40 9.73 4.14
N ASP A 83 -11.39 10.35 3.52
CA ASP A 83 -11.09 10.17 2.09
C ASP A 83 -10.76 8.70 1.77
N ILE A 84 -9.95 8.05 2.62
CA ILE A 84 -9.65 6.61 2.48
C ILE A 84 -10.92 5.75 2.57
N THR A 85 -11.86 6.10 3.45
CA THR A 85 -13.12 5.36 3.61
C THR A 85 -13.98 5.51 2.36
N GLU A 86 -14.14 6.73 1.86
CA GLU A 86 -14.94 7.04 0.67
C GLU A 86 -14.35 6.40 -0.59
N TYR A 87 -13.03 6.48 -0.76
CA TYR A 87 -12.33 5.76 -1.83
C TYR A 87 -12.46 4.24 -1.67
N GLY A 88 -12.36 3.73 -0.45
CA GLY A 88 -12.55 2.32 -0.12
C GLY A 88 -13.93 1.81 -0.52
N GLU A 89 -14.98 2.56 -0.23
CA GLU A 89 -16.35 2.24 -0.66
C GLU A 89 -16.51 2.26 -2.17
N PHE A 90 -15.93 3.26 -2.84
CA PHE A 90 -15.94 3.33 -4.29
C PHE A 90 -15.24 2.12 -4.92
N VAL A 91 -14.05 1.74 -4.45
CA VAL A 91 -13.28 0.64 -5.06
C VAL A 91 -13.91 -0.73 -4.82
N ARG A 92 -14.67 -0.92 -3.73
CA ARG A 92 -15.42 -2.17 -3.49
C ARG A 92 -16.39 -2.49 -4.63
N SER A 93 -16.91 -1.46 -5.32
CA SER A 93 -17.77 -1.66 -6.50
C SER A 93 -17.07 -2.41 -7.66
N PHE A 94 -15.74 -2.46 -7.67
CA PHE A 94 -14.97 -3.24 -8.65
C PHE A 94 -14.88 -4.73 -8.32
N ASN A 95 -15.37 -5.17 -7.16
CA ASN A 95 -15.41 -6.58 -6.76
C ASN A 95 -14.03 -7.26 -6.80
N ALA A 96 -12.99 -6.55 -6.34
CA ALA A 96 -11.60 -6.99 -6.37
C ALA A 96 -11.03 -7.11 -4.94
N PRO A 97 -11.12 -8.28 -4.29
CA PRO A 97 -10.71 -8.47 -2.88
C PRO A 97 -9.29 -8.03 -2.58
N SER A 98 -8.37 -8.21 -3.54
CA SER A 98 -6.97 -7.80 -3.38
C SER A 98 -6.77 -6.29 -3.31
N VAL A 99 -7.72 -5.48 -3.81
CA VAL A 99 -7.73 -4.02 -3.65
C VAL A 99 -8.35 -3.65 -2.30
N ASP A 100 -9.42 -4.34 -1.91
CA ASP A 100 -10.07 -4.13 -0.61
C ASP A 100 -9.09 -4.33 0.54
N GLU A 101 -8.30 -5.42 0.51
CA GLU A 101 -7.22 -5.69 1.47
C GLU A 101 -6.20 -4.53 1.54
N LYS A 102 -5.87 -3.91 0.39
CA LYS A 102 -4.93 -2.77 0.36
C LYS A 102 -5.53 -1.53 1.00
N PHE A 103 -6.83 -1.28 0.84
CA PHE A 103 -7.52 -0.17 1.49
C PHE A 103 -7.68 -0.39 2.99
N GLU A 104 -7.90 -1.63 3.44
CA GLU A 104 -7.89 -1.98 4.87
C GLU A 104 -6.52 -1.68 5.51
N LEU A 105 -5.44 -2.12 4.88
CA LEU A 105 -4.07 -1.82 5.34
C LEU A 105 -3.79 -0.31 5.32
N LEU A 106 -4.24 0.41 4.29
CA LEU A 106 -4.10 1.87 4.21
C LEU A 106 -4.86 2.58 5.34
N GLY A 107 -6.05 2.09 5.70
CA GLY A 107 -6.82 2.59 6.85
C GLY A 107 -6.09 2.40 8.18
N ILE A 108 -5.39 1.28 8.36
CA ILE A 108 -4.55 1.04 9.56
C ILE A 108 -3.38 2.01 9.58
N VAL A 109 -2.69 2.20 8.44
CA VAL A 109 -1.58 3.16 8.33
C VAL A 109 -2.04 4.59 8.62
N ALA A 110 -3.23 4.99 8.17
CA ALA A 110 -3.77 6.32 8.44
C ALA A 110 -3.97 6.63 9.93
N ASN A 111 -4.17 5.61 10.78
CA ASN A 111 -4.28 5.79 12.22
C ASN A 111 -3.00 6.37 12.84
N VAL A 112 -1.84 6.26 12.18
CA VAL A 112 -0.58 6.92 12.60
C VAL A 112 -0.75 8.40 12.90
N PHE A 113 -1.61 9.09 12.14
CA PHE A 113 -1.85 10.53 12.26
C PHE A 113 -2.88 10.90 13.33
N ILE A 114 -3.60 9.93 13.89
CA ILE A 114 -4.72 10.16 14.80
C ILE A 114 -4.39 9.66 16.21
N VAL A 115 -3.65 8.57 16.33
CA VAL A 115 -3.35 7.96 17.64
C VAL A 115 -2.27 8.71 18.41
N ALA A 116 -2.35 8.65 19.74
CA ALA A 116 -1.32 9.20 20.61
C ALA A 116 0.06 8.54 20.34
N PRO A 117 1.18 9.24 20.55
CA PRO A 117 2.52 8.68 20.36
C PRO A 117 2.76 7.36 21.09
N GLU A 118 2.15 7.17 22.27
CA GLU A 118 2.23 5.97 23.10
C GLU A 118 1.59 4.74 22.43
N SER A 119 0.53 4.97 21.65
CA SER A 119 -0.24 3.91 20.98
C SER A 119 0.33 3.50 19.62
N LEU A 120 1.41 4.14 19.16
CA LEU A 120 2.05 3.83 17.87
C LEU A 120 2.66 2.42 17.86
N ALA A 121 3.22 1.94 18.97
CA ALA A 121 3.81 0.61 19.05
C ALA A 121 2.73 -0.48 18.82
N SER A 122 1.64 -0.41 19.59
CA SER A 122 0.53 -1.36 19.53
C SER A 122 -0.20 -1.37 18.18
N LEU A 123 -0.15 -0.28 17.43
CA LEU A 123 -0.79 -0.19 16.12
C LEU A 123 -0.23 -1.23 15.12
N PHE A 124 1.02 -1.65 15.28
CA PHE A 124 1.72 -2.53 14.33
C PHE A 124 1.94 -3.95 14.83
N GLU A 125 1.54 -4.28 16.06
CA GLU A 125 1.71 -5.61 16.64
C GLU A 125 0.98 -6.69 15.81
N GLY A 126 -0.22 -6.39 15.31
CA GLY A 126 -1.01 -7.30 14.48
C GLY A 126 -0.70 -7.26 12.97
N ASN A 127 0.15 -6.34 12.51
CA ASN A 127 0.38 -6.10 11.08
C ASN A 127 1.87 -5.81 10.79
N PRO A 128 2.76 -6.83 10.82
CA PRO A 128 4.19 -6.62 10.61
C PRO A 128 4.54 -6.15 9.19
N SER A 129 3.71 -6.48 8.20
CA SER A 129 3.92 -6.10 6.79
C SER A 129 3.88 -4.59 6.56
N ILE A 130 3.04 -3.86 7.30
CA ILE A 130 2.89 -2.40 7.15
C ILE A 130 3.89 -1.61 7.99
N ARG A 131 4.62 -2.25 8.90
CA ARG A 131 5.54 -1.58 9.85
C ARG A 131 6.54 -0.70 9.10
N LYS A 132 7.17 -1.22 8.04
CA LYS A 132 8.16 -0.49 7.23
C LYS A 132 7.58 0.77 6.58
N ASP A 133 6.38 0.66 6.03
CA ASP A 133 5.72 1.80 5.38
C ASP A 133 5.23 2.82 6.41
N ALA A 134 4.65 2.35 7.51
CA ALA A 134 4.15 3.19 8.58
C ALA A 134 5.24 4.06 9.22
N LEU A 135 6.47 3.55 9.32
CA LEU A 135 7.62 4.31 9.81
C LEU A 135 7.91 5.56 8.95
N ARG A 136 7.69 5.48 7.64
CA ARG A 136 7.82 6.65 6.75
C ARG A 136 6.72 7.67 7.00
N PHE A 137 5.52 7.22 7.34
CA PHE A 137 4.37 8.09 7.63
C PHE A 137 4.44 8.71 9.04
N ILE A 138 5.00 8.02 10.03
CA ILE A 138 5.22 8.56 11.38
C ILE A 138 6.08 9.82 11.33
N GLN A 139 7.07 9.87 10.43
CA GLN A 139 7.94 11.05 10.23
C GLN A 139 7.19 12.27 9.70
N LEU A 140 6.00 12.10 9.13
CA LEU A 140 5.17 13.18 8.60
C LEU A 140 4.26 13.79 9.68
N ARG A 141 4.22 13.24 10.90
CA ARG A 141 3.45 13.82 12.00
C ARG A 141 4.02 15.18 12.42
N GLU A 142 3.15 16.14 12.70
CA GLU A 142 3.56 17.47 13.18
C GLU A 142 4.30 17.41 14.52
N ASP A 143 3.93 16.46 15.38
CA ASP A 143 4.54 16.25 16.70
C ASP A 143 5.75 15.31 16.69
N PHE A 144 6.22 14.87 15.52
CA PHE A 144 7.31 13.89 15.40
C PHE A 144 8.56 14.29 16.20
N LYS A 145 8.95 15.57 16.12
CA LYS A 145 10.10 16.11 16.84
C LYS A 145 9.79 16.43 18.31
N SER A 146 8.63 17.02 18.60
CA SER A 146 8.27 17.51 19.93
C SER A 146 7.93 16.38 20.91
N ALA A 147 7.27 15.32 20.44
CA ALA A 147 6.93 14.15 21.25
C ALA A 147 8.09 13.15 21.40
N LYS A 148 9.30 13.49 20.92
CA LYS A 148 10.48 12.62 20.89
C LYS A 148 10.17 11.25 20.27
N ILE A 149 9.34 11.23 19.21
CA ILE A 149 8.90 9.98 18.60
C ILE A 149 10.09 9.20 18.06
N SER A 150 11.11 9.88 17.51
CA SER A 150 12.36 9.24 17.06
C SER A 150 13.04 8.35 18.12
N SER A 151 13.06 8.78 19.39
CA SER A 151 13.67 7.96 20.46
C SER A 151 12.81 6.75 20.82
N ARG A 152 11.50 6.86 20.70
CA ARG A 152 10.55 5.76 20.91
C ARG A 152 10.51 4.80 19.73
N LEU A 153 10.72 5.30 18.52
CA LEU A 153 10.77 4.52 17.29
C LEU A 153 11.88 3.46 17.32
N ASN A 154 13.03 3.80 17.90
CA ASN A 154 14.12 2.85 18.09
C ASN A 154 13.72 1.69 19.02
N ALA A 155 12.87 1.93 20.02
CA ALA A 155 12.32 0.87 20.85
C ALA A 155 11.33 -0.01 20.06
N ILE A 156 10.47 0.60 19.24
CA ILE A 156 9.54 -0.12 18.33
C ILE A 156 10.31 -0.99 17.31
N MET A 157 11.49 -0.53 16.86
CA MET A 157 12.35 -1.26 15.93
C MET A 157 13.15 -2.39 16.59
N ALA A 158 13.43 -2.29 17.90
CA ALA A 158 14.25 -3.27 18.63
C ALA A 158 13.50 -4.58 18.93
N GLU A 159 12.16 -4.59 18.85
CA GLU A 159 11.31 -5.77 19.05
C GLU A 159 10.98 -6.50 17.73
N SER A 160 11.75 -6.29 16.66
CA SER A 160 11.56 -6.92 15.34
C SER A 160 12.44 -8.14 15.11
#